data_AF-A0AAU4ZN20-F1
#
_entry.id   AF-A0AAU4ZN20-F1
#
_cell.length_a   1.000
_cell.length_b   1.000
_cell.length_c   1.000
_cell.angle_alpha   90.00
_cell.angle_beta   90.00
_cell.angle_gamma   90.00
#
_symmetry.space_group_name_H-M   'P 1'
#
loop_
_entity.id
_entity.type
_entity.pdbx_description
1 polymer ?
#
loop_
_entity_poly.entity_id
_entity_poly.type
_entity_poly.pdbx_seq_one_letter_code
_entity_poly.pdbx_strand_id
1 'polypeptide(L)'
;MADTLHPTVSPYDSDSPLAHLMEIAAAADDEAAEQEERDAAETSAVHLVYRAYTYSLAQAVDSEAWQGYPAVREHRMRRFEASAVAFLGGGLWLHHTLHISEADGASDVLTLIVPCTCERGYTDITVDTEEVLIEILAELRPTYGRSLHDDRAPDCHSVQAVPALTGGPRDARSIG
;
A
#
# COMPACT_ATOMS: atom_id res chain seq x y z
N MET A 1 -9.52 36.50 -7.59
CA MET A 1 -10.51 35.94 -8.52
C MET A 1 -11.10 34.74 -7.79
N ALA A 2 -12.37 34.80 -7.39
CA ALA A 2 -13.00 33.76 -6.59
C ALA A 2 -13.62 32.74 -7.55
N ASP A 3 -13.03 31.54 -7.59
CA ASP A 3 -13.56 30.42 -8.36
C ASP A 3 -14.76 29.86 -7.59
N THR A 4 -15.94 29.94 -8.20
CA THR A 4 -17.20 29.60 -7.54
C THR A 4 -17.55 28.17 -7.94
N LEU A 5 -17.23 27.19 -7.09
CA LEU A 5 -17.68 25.80 -7.27
C LEU A 5 -19.22 25.78 -7.22
N HIS A 6 -19.87 25.68 -8.38
CA HIS A 6 -21.30 25.43 -8.45
C HIS A 6 -21.58 23.98 -8.05
N PRO A 7 -22.51 23.72 -7.12
CA PRO A 7 -22.98 22.36 -6.89
C PRO A 7 -23.66 21.88 -8.16
N THR A 8 -23.23 20.74 -8.69
CA THR A 8 -23.87 20.07 -9.82
C THR A 8 -25.26 19.62 -9.39
N VAL A 9 -26.28 20.44 -9.64
CA VAL A 9 -27.67 20.06 -9.43
C VAL A 9 -28.03 19.08 -10.56
N SER A 10 -28.25 17.82 -10.20
CA SER A 10 -28.75 16.83 -11.17
C SER A 10 -30.08 17.35 -11.75
N PRO A 11 -30.25 17.43 -13.08
CA PRO A 11 -31.46 17.96 -13.70
C PRO A 11 -32.65 16.97 -13.63
N TYR A 12 -32.48 15.84 -12.96
CA TYR A 12 -33.46 14.76 -12.85
C TYR A 12 -33.88 14.56 -11.40
N ASP A 13 -35.15 14.21 -11.20
CA ASP A 13 -35.65 13.79 -9.89
C ASP A 13 -34.83 12.59 -9.38
N SER A 14 -34.45 12.62 -8.10
CA SER A 14 -33.58 11.60 -7.49
C SER A 14 -34.12 10.18 -7.59
N ASP A 15 -35.45 10.03 -7.63
CA ASP A 15 -36.14 8.74 -7.76
C ASP A 15 -36.41 8.35 -9.24
N SER A 16 -35.94 9.16 -10.20
CA SER A 16 -36.13 8.85 -11.61
C SER A 16 -35.15 7.76 -12.07
N PRO A 17 -35.58 6.86 -12.98
CA PRO A 17 -34.69 5.86 -13.57
C PRO A 17 -33.44 6.46 -14.21
N LEU A 18 -33.52 7.70 -14.69
CA LEU A 18 -32.40 8.36 -15.35
C LEU A 18 -31.41 8.94 -14.33
N ALA A 19 -31.87 9.46 -13.19
CA ALA A 19 -30.97 9.80 -12.08
C ALA A 19 -30.16 8.56 -11.61
N HIS A 20 -30.82 7.41 -11.52
CA HIS A 20 -30.14 6.15 -11.17
C HIS A 20 -29.11 5.72 -12.22
N LEU A 21 -29.41 5.87 -13.52
CA LEU A 21 -28.44 5.59 -14.58
C LEU A 21 -27.23 6.53 -14.54
N MET A 22 -27.42 7.81 -14.21
CA MET A 22 -26.32 8.77 -14.05
C MET A 22 -25.44 8.43 -12.86
N GLU A 23 -26.03 7.95 -11.76
CA GLU A 23 -25.31 7.47 -10.59
C GLU A 23 -24.46 6.23 -10.92
N ILE A 24 -25.02 5.26 -11.65
CA ILE A 24 -24.27 4.09 -12.13
C ILE A 24 -23.12 4.50 -13.04
N ALA A 25 -23.35 5.44 -13.95
CA ALA A 25 -22.31 5.93 -14.85
C ALA A 25 -21.18 6.63 -14.08
N ALA A 26 -21.51 7.48 -13.10
CA ALA A 26 -20.52 8.13 -12.25
C ALA A 26 -19.71 7.11 -11.43
N ALA A 27 -20.36 6.11 -10.85
CA ALA A 27 -19.67 5.05 -10.12
C ALA A 27 -18.73 4.23 -11.02
N ALA A 28 -19.15 3.94 -12.26
CA ALA A 28 -18.31 3.25 -13.24
C ALA A 28 -17.09 4.08 -13.68
N ASP A 29 -17.26 5.39 -13.86
CA ASP A 29 -16.16 6.31 -14.16
C ASP A 29 -15.16 6.37 -13.01
N ASP A 30 -15.63 6.40 -11.76
CA ASP A 30 -14.79 6.37 -10.56
C ASP A 30 -14.01 5.04 -10.47
N GLU A 31 -14.67 3.89 -10.68
CA GLU A 31 -14.01 2.57 -10.69
C GLU A 31 -12.94 2.46 -11.79
N ALA A 32 -13.20 3.03 -12.97
CA ALA A 32 -12.25 3.05 -14.08
C ALA A 32 -11.03 3.91 -13.75
N ALA A 33 -11.22 5.08 -13.12
CA ALA A 33 -10.14 5.95 -12.67
C ALA A 33 -9.28 5.26 -11.60
N GLU A 34 -9.89 4.57 -10.63
CA GLU A 34 -9.14 3.79 -9.63
C GLU A 34 -8.34 2.64 -10.27
N GLN A 35 -8.89 1.98 -11.29
CA GLN A 35 -8.16 0.93 -12.01
C GLN A 35 -6.94 1.51 -12.73
N GLU A 36 -7.08 2.67 -13.39
CA GLU A 36 -5.96 3.36 -14.03
C GLU A 36 -4.87 3.72 -13.01
N GLU A 37 -5.24 4.21 -11.82
CA GLU A 37 -4.29 4.49 -10.75
C GLU A 37 -3.54 3.24 -10.28
N ARG A 38 -4.24 2.10 -10.13
CA ARG A 38 -3.62 0.81 -9.76
C ARG A 38 -2.60 0.38 -10.81
N ASP A 39 -3.00 0.35 -12.08
CA ASP A 39 -2.16 -0.09 -13.19
C ASP A 39 -0.91 0.81 -13.35
N ALA A 40 -1.10 2.12 -13.16
CA ALA A 40 -0.02 3.10 -13.20
C ALA A 40 0.98 2.89 -12.05
N ALA A 41 0.50 2.62 -10.84
CA ALA A 41 1.36 2.34 -9.69
C ALA A 41 2.17 1.05 -9.89
N GLU A 42 1.54 -0.05 -10.34
CA GLU A 42 2.22 -1.31 -10.67
C GLU A 42 3.31 -1.09 -11.72
N THR A 43 2.95 -0.41 -12.82
CA THR A 43 3.89 -0.12 -13.92
C THR A 43 5.08 0.70 -13.43
N SER A 44 4.83 1.70 -12.58
CA SER A 44 5.88 2.56 -12.02
C SER A 44 6.81 1.80 -11.09
N ALA A 45 6.28 0.94 -10.23
CA ALA A 45 7.07 0.09 -9.34
C ALA A 45 7.97 -0.89 -10.12
N VAL A 46 7.42 -1.56 -11.13
CA VAL A 46 8.16 -2.44 -12.03
C VAL A 46 9.27 -1.67 -12.74
N HIS A 47 8.96 -0.50 -13.29
CA HIS A 47 9.94 0.33 -13.98
C HIS A 47 11.07 0.80 -13.04
N LEU A 48 10.75 1.23 -11.81
CA LEU A 48 11.74 1.58 -10.80
C LEU A 48 12.68 0.40 -10.53
N VAL A 49 12.14 -0.78 -10.26
CA VAL A 49 12.93 -1.99 -9.98
C VAL A 49 13.87 -2.30 -11.13
N TYR A 50 13.37 -2.32 -12.37
CA TYR A 50 14.23 -2.59 -13.53
C TYR A 50 15.33 -1.55 -13.73
N ARG A 51 15.03 -0.27 -13.47
CA ARG A 51 15.97 0.83 -13.72
C ARG A 51 17.01 1.01 -12.61
N ALA A 52 16.60 0.95 -11.36
CA ALA A 52 17.41 1.32 -10.19
C ALA A 52 17.97 0.11 -9.44
N TYR A 53 17.38 -1.08 -9.62
CA TYR A 53 17.72 -2.31 -8.89
C TYR A 53 17.94 -3.49 -9.85
N THR A 54 18.56 -3.20 -11.00
CA THR A 54 18.71 -4.11 -12.14
C THR A 54 19.41 -5.43 -11.77
N TYR A 55 20.37 -5.38 -10.85
CA TYR A 55 21.19 -6.54 -10.51
C TYR A 55 20.73 -7.25 -9.24
N SER A 56 19.69 -6.74 -8.57
CA SER A 56 19.15 -7.27 -7.33
C SER A 56 17.65 -7.59 -7.46
N LEU A 57 16.78 -6.63 -7.16
CA LEU A 57 15.33 -6.85 -7.12
C LEU A 57 14.77 -7.25 -8.49
N ALA A 58 15.30 -6.69 -9.59
CA ALA A 58 14.84 -7.04 -10.93
C ALA A 58 15.10 -8.50 -11.31
N GLN A 59 16.02 -9.18 -10.62
CA GLN A 59 16.26 -10.62 -10.80
C GLN A 59 15.40 -11.49 -9.86
N ALA A 60 14.85 -10.91 -8.79
CA ALA A 60 14.21 -11.64 -7.71
C ALA A 60 12.69 -11.43 -7.63
N VAL A 61 12.18 -10.34 -8.20
CA VAL A 61 10.77 -9.96 -8.15
C VAL A 61 10.23 -9.91 -9.57
N ASP A 62 9.30 -10.82 -9.87
CA ASP A 62 8.62 -10.83 -11.16
C ASP A 62 7.71 -9.59 -11.31
N SER A 63 7.53 -9.12 -12.54
CA SER A 63 6.65 -7.99 -12.83
C SER A 63 5.20 -8.22 -12.38
N GLU A 64 4.75 -9.49 -12.40
CA GLU A 64 3.39 -9.89 -12.00
C GLU A 64 3.22 -10.00 -10.48
N ALA A 65 4.30 -9.87 -9.70
CA ALA A 65 4.25 -9.95 -8.24
C ALA A 65 3.73 -8.66 -7.59
N TRP A 66 3.60 -7.58 -8.36
CA TRP A 66 3.13 -6.28 -7.89
C TRP A 66 1.61 -6.21 -7.91
N GLN A 67 1.04 -5.66 -6.85
CA GLN A 67 -0.37 -5.33 -6.73
C GLN A 67 -0.53 -3.84 -6.46
N GLY A 68 -1.25 -3.14 -7.33
CA GLY A 68 -1.54 -1.71 -7.24
C GLY A 68 -2.72 -1.42 -6.32
N TYR A 69 -2.67 -0.25 -5.69
CA TYR A 69 -3.69 0.33 -4.84
C TYR A 69 -3.93 1.79 -5.25
N PRO A 70 -5.21 2.22 -5.40
CA PRO A 70 -5.52 3.59 -5.79
C PRO A 70 -5.23 4.55 -4.63
N ALA A 71 -5.20 5.84 -4.93
CA ALA A 71 -5.00 6.88 -3.92
C ALA A 71 -6.20 6.96 -2.98
N VAL A 72 -5.99 6.76 -1.68
CA VAL A 72 -7.06 6.87 -0.68
C VAL A 72 -7.13 8.29 -0.13
N ARG A 73 -8.29 8.94 -0.30
CA ARG A 73 -8.60 10.23 0.33
C ARG A 73 -9.46 10.00 1.56
N GLU A 74 -8.85 9.97 2.74
CA GLU A 74 -9.60 9.93 3.99
C GLU A 74 -10.10 11.34 4.36
N HIS A 75 -11.37 11.46 4.76
CA HIS A 75 -12.03 12.72 5.04
C HIS A 75 -11.15 13.70 5.86
N ARG A 76 -10.68 14.75 5.17
CA ARG A 76 -10.04 15.99 5.67
C ARG A 76 -8.62 15.95 6.24
N MET A 77 -7.92 14.82 6.41
CA MET A 77 -6.57 14.89 7.01
C MET A 77 -5.48 13.97 6.46
N ARG A 78 -5.78 12.87 5.75
CA ARG A 78 -4.75 12.02 5.14
C ARG A 78 -5.10 11.69 3.71
N ARG A 79 -4.16 11.99 2.81
CA ARG A 79 -4.15 11.51 1.44
C ARG A 79 -3.04 10.47 1.36
N PHE A 80 -3.40 9.25 1.03
CA PHE A 80 -2.44 8.24 0.59
C PHE A 80 -2.36 8.33 -0.92
N GLU A 81 -1.13 8.39 -1.44
CA GLU A 81 -0.88 8.32 -2.88
C GLU A 81 -1.17 6.89 -3.38
N ALA A 82 -1.39 6.76 -4.69
CA ALA A 82 -1.46 5.44 -5.29
C ALA A 82 -0.12 4.71 -5.05
N SER A 83 -0.20 3.42 -4.78
CA SER A 83 0.94 2.62 -4.37
C SER A 83 0.90 1.24 -5.00
N ALA A 84 2.03 0.55 -5.02
CA ALA A 84 2.08 -0.86 -5.39
C ALA A 84 2.87 -1.64 -4.35
N VAL A 85 2.50 -2.89 -4.13
CA VAL A 85 3.17 -3.78 -3.17
C VAL A 85 3.55 -5.10 -3.80
N ALA A 86 4.68 -5.67 -3.38
CA ALA A 86 5.09 -7.01 -3.76
C ALA A 86 5.50 -7.83 -2.54
N PHE A 87 5.03 -9.07 -2.45
CA PHE A 87 5.41 -9.99 -1.38
C PHE A 87 6.68 -10.75 -1.75
N LEU A 88 7.71 -10.69 -0.90
CA LEU A 88 9.01 -11.34 -1.14
C LEU A 88 9.13 -12.72 -0.46
N GLY A 89 8.10 -13.16 0.27
CA GLY A 89 8.20 -14.34 1.13
C GLY A 89 8.79 -14.03 2.50
N GLY A 90 8.68 -14.97 3.44
CA GLY A 90 9.25 -14.82 4.79
C GLY A 90 8.65 -13.69 5.64
N GLY A 91 7.53 -13.09 5.19
CA GLY A 91 6.93 -11.91 5.82
C GLY A 91 7.48 -10.58 5.30
N LEU A 92 8.36 -10.58 4.30
CA LEU A 92 8.92 -9.35 3.73
C LEU A 92 8.03 -8.83 2.60
N TRP A 93 7.88 -7.51 2.54
CA TRP A 93 7.14 -6.82 1.49
C TRP A 93 7.96 -5.67 0.93
N LEU A 94 7.79 -5.40 -0.36
CA LEU A 94 8.15 -4.12 -0.96
C LEU A 94 6.89 -3.27 -1.07
N HIS A 95 7.05 -1.98 -0.81
CA HIS A 95 6.02 -0.97 -1.01
C HIS A 95 6.60 0.17 -1.83
N HIS A 96 6.00 0.45 -2.97
CA HIS A 96 6.33 1.55 -3.85
C HIS A 96 5.25 2.62 -3.77
N THR A 97 5.67 3.87 -3.70
CA THR A 97 4.80 5.06 -3.80
C THR A 97 5.47 6.12 -4.64
N LEU A 98 4.68 6.88 -5.39
CA LEU A 98 5.15 8.07 -6.10
C LEU A 98 4.91 9.30 -5.24
N HIS A 99 5.96 9.78 -4.57
CA HIS A 99 5.88 11.00 -3.76
C HIS A 99 5.90 12.23 -4.65
N ILE A 100 4.88 13.10 -4.53
CA ILE A 100 4.79 14.34 -5.31
C ILE A 100 4.92 15.55 -4.38
N SER A 101 6.03 16.27 -4.53
CA SER A 101 6.36 17.50 -3.81
C SER A 101 6.36 18.69 -4.77
N GLU A 102 5.83 19.85 -4.35
CA GLU A 102 5.92 21.09 -5.15
C GLU A 102 7.37 21.56 -5.33
N ALA A 103 8.26 21.25 -4.39
CA ALA A 103 9.65 21.69 -4.40
C ALA A 103 10.56 20.74 -5.21
N ASP A 104 10.33 19.44 -5.10
CA ASP A 104 11.25 18.40 -5.58
C ASP A 104 10.68 17.62 -6.77
N GLY A 105 9.43 17.86 -7.13
CA GLY A 105 8.73 17.15 -8.20
C GLY A 105 8.25 15.76 -7.76
N ALA A 106 8.16 14.84 -8.72
CA ALA A 106 7.74 13.47 -8.49
C ALA A 106 8.98 12.58 -8.28
N SER A 107 9.00 11.84 -7.18
CA SER A 107 10.06 10.88 -6.85
C SER A 107 9.49 9.54 -6.46
N ASP A 108 10.01 8.48 -7.06
CA ASP A 108 9.72 7.11 -6.67
C ASP A 108 10.35 6.80 -5.30
N VAL A 109 9.54 6.32 -4.36
CA VAL A 109 9.99 5.86 -3.04
C VAL A 109 9.75 4.37 -2.94
N LEU A 110 10.82 3.62 -2.68
CA LEU A 110 10.74 2.19 -2.40
C LEU A 110 10.99 1.96 -0.90
N THR A 111 10.12 1.19 -0.28
CA THR A 111 10.21 0.84 1.15
C THR A 111 10.20 -0.67 1.31
N LEU A 112 11.16 -1.20 2.04
CA LEU A 112 11.20 -2.58 2.47
C LEU A 112 10.53 -2.69 3.84
N ILE A 113 9.44 -3.45 3.91
CA ILE A 113 8.68 -3.71 5.13
C ILE A 113 9.10 -5.09 5.65
N VAL A 114 9.70 -5.13 6.83
CA VAL A 114 10.30 -6.35 7.40
C VAL A 114 9.74 -6.68 8.77
N PRO A 115 9.55 -7.98 9.10
CA PRO A 115 9.11 -8.38 10.43
C PRO A 115 10.16 -8.01 11.49
N CYS A 116 9.71 -7.59 12.68
CA CYS A 116 10.61 -7.30 13.80
C CYS A 116 10.96 -8.59 14.58
N THR A 117 12.18 -8.68 15.13
CA THR A 117 12.60 -9.80 15.98
C THR A 117 11.81 -9.90 17.29
N CYS A 118 11.08 -8.86 17.69
CA CYS A 118 10.17 -8.92 18.85
C CYS A 118 8.85 -9.65 18.53
N GLU A 119 8.60 -10.00 17.26
CA GLU A 119 7.39 -10.69 16.76
C GLU A 119 6.08 -9.92 16.91
N ARG A 120 6.14 -8.61 17.22
CA ARG A 120 4.96 -7.77 17.49
C ARG A 120 4.52 -6.88 16.34
N GLY A 121 5.29 -6.82 15.26
CA GLY A 121 4.98 -5.94 14.14
C GLY A 121 6.05 -5.94 13.06
N TYR A 122 6.03 -4.88 12.26
CA TYR A 122 6.95 -4.66 11.16
C TYR A 122 7.72 -3.36 11.38
N THR A 123 8.79 -3.20 10.62
CA THR A 123 9.56 -1.97 10.48
C THR A 123 9.67 -1.66 9.00
N ASP A 124 9.51 -0.39 8.68
CA ASP A 124 9.58 0.14 7.32
C ASP A 124 10.95 0.77 7.11
N ILE A 125 11.67 0.34 6.07
CA ILE A 125 13.02 0.81 5.76
C ILE A 125 13.02 1.36 4.34
N THR A 126 13.21 2.68 4.19
CA THR A 126 13.32 3.29 2.86
C THR A 126 14.60 2.82 2.18
N VAL A 127 14.47 2.46 0.91
CA VAL A 127 15.54 1.98 0.05
C VAL A 127 15.77 3.02 -1.04
N ASP A 128 16.84 3.80 -0.90
CA ASP A 128 17.13 4.90 -1.81
C ASP A 128 17.97 4.45 -3.02
N THR A 129 18.81 3.42 -2.82
CA THR A 129 19.79 2.94 -3.81
C THR A 129 19.99 1.44 -3.72
N GLU A 130 20.55 0.84 -4.78
CA GLU A 130 20.91 -0.58 -4.79
C GLU A 130 22.00 -0.92 -3.75
N GLU A 131 22.96 -0.02 -3.52
CA GLU A 131 23.96 -0.20 -2.48
C GLU A 131 23.33 -0.25 -1.08
N VAL A 132 22.42 0.67 -0.78
CA VAL A 132 21.67 0.69 0.49
C VAL A 132 20.85 -0.59 0.66
N LEU A 133 20.20 -1.09 -0.41
CA LEU A 133 19.50 -2.37 -0.37
C LEU A 133 20.42 -3.51 0.04
N ILE A 134 21.62 -3.59 -0.56
CA ILE A 134 22.58 -4.66 -0.27
C ILE A 134 23.03 -4.59 1.19
N GLU A 135 23.27 -3.39 1.73
CA GLU A 135 23.60 -3.18 3.14
C GLU A 135 22.48 -3.65 4.05
N ILE A 136 21.24 -3.22 3.80
CA ILE A 136 20.05 -3.66 4.56
C ILE A 136 19.92 -5.18 4.54
N LEU A 137 20.04 -5.82 3.37
CA LEU A 137 19.93 -7.27 3.25
C LEU A 137 21.06 -7.99 3.99
N ALA A 138 22.26 -7.43 4.03
CA ALA A 138 23.37 -7.96 4.82
C ALA A 138 23.10 -7.90 6.33
N GLU A 139 22.46 -6.81 6.80
CA GLU A 139 22.06 -6.64 8.20
C GLU A 139 20.91 -7.55 8.62
N LEU A 140 19.97 -7.83 7.71
CA LEU A 140 18.83 -8.72 7.95
C LEU A 140 19.20 -10.21 7.86
N ARG A 141 20.33 -10.55 7.23
CA ARG A 141 20.74 -11.94 7.02
C ARG A 141 20.90 -12.75 8.32
N PRO A 142 21.55 -12.25 9.39
CA PRO A 142 21.74 -13.00 10.64
C PRO A 142 20.43 -13.32 11.37
N THR A 143 19.38 -12.55 11.12
CA THR A 143 18.06 -12.67 11.76
C THR A 143 17.02 -13.32 10.83
N TYR A 144 17.47 -13.88 9.70
CA TYR A 144 16.64 -14.51 8.69
C TYR A 144 15.55 -13.58 8.15
N GLY A 145 15.91 -12.33 7.84
CA GLY A 145 14.99 -11.35 7.24
C GLY A 145 14.21 -10.52 8.26
N ARG A 146 14.63 -10.46 9.53
CA ARG A 146 13.93 -9.71 10.58
C ARG A 146 14.74 -8.50 11.06
N SER A 147 14.10 -7.34 11.20
CA SER A 147 14.76 -6.18 11.81
C SER A 147 14.96 -6.38 13.30
N LEU A 148 16.13 -5.99 13.83
CA LEU A 148 16.39 -5.99 15.26
C LEU A 148 15.49 -4.96 15.96
N HIS A 149 14.86 -5.38 17.05
CA HIS A 149 14.12 -4.45 17.88
C HIS A 149 15.07 -3.51 18.63
N ASP A 150 14.90 -2.19 18.46
CA ASP A 150 15.54 -1.16 19.27
C ASP A 150 14.52 -0.56 20.24
N ASP A 151 14.65 -0.85 21.53
CA ASP A 151 13.78 -0.35 22.60
C ASP A 151 13.80 1.20 22.73
N ARG A 152 14.75 1.88 22.07
CA ARG A 152 14.86 3.35 22.08
C ARG A 152 13.97 4.04 21.05
N ALA A 153 13.53 3.31 20.03
CA ALA A 153 12.68 3.80 18.96
C ALA A 153 11.33 3.09 19.02
N PRO A 154 10.19 3.80 19.10
CA PRO A 154 8.87 3.18 19.18
C PRO A 154 8.44 2.48 17.86
N ASP A 155 9.35 2.10 16.97
CA ASP A 155 9.04 1.96 15.54
C ASP A 155 8.61 0.55 15.09
N CYS A 156 8.22 -0.34 16.01
CA CYS A 156 7.69 -1.68 15.66
C CYS A 156 6.15 -1.72 15.53
N HIS A 157 5.52 -0.60 15.18
CA HIS A 157 4.07 -0.37 15.39
C HIS A 157 3.14 -0.77 14.23
N SER A 158 3.55 -1.54 13.24
CA SER A 158 2.68 -1.79 12.06
C SER A 158 1.53 -2.78 12.29
N VAL A 159 1.30 -3.27 13.52
CA VAL A 159 0.08 -4.04 13.86
C VAL A 159 -0.46 -3.58 15.22
N GLN A 160 -1.63 -2.93 15.24
CA GLN A 160 -2.47 -3.01 16.44
C GLN A 160 -2.80 -4.49 16.63
N ALA A 161 -2.47 -5.07 17.79
CA ALA A 161 -2.90 -6.42 18.12
C ALA A 161 -4.42 -6.50 17.95
N VAL A 162 -4.87 -7.15 16.87
CA VAL A 162 -6.27 -7.55 16.75
C VAL A 162 -6.50 -8.49 17.94
N PRO A 163 -7.39 -8.16 18.89
CA PRO A 163 -7.64 -9.06 20.00
C PRO A 163 -8.03 -10.40 19.41
N ALA A 164 -7.35 -11.46 19.86
CA ALA A 164 -7.65 -12.82 19.46
C ALA A 164 -9.17 -13.00 19.53
N LEU A 165 -9.80 -13.38 18.41
CA LEU A 165 -11.19 -13.81 18.43
C LEU A 165 -11.23 -15.00 19.38
N THR A 166 -11.61 -14.75 20.63
CA THR A 166 -11.92 -15.77 21.62
C THR A 166 -13.19 -16.45 21.15
N GLY A 167 -13.06 -17.30 20.14
CA GLY A 167 -14.01 -18.33 19.81
C GLY A 167 -13.97 -19.36 20.92
N GLY A 168 -14.77 -19.11 21.97
CA GLY A 168 -15.01 -20.08 23.02
C GLY A 168 -15.54 -21.39 22.44
N PRO A 169 -15.31 -22.52 23.14
CA PRO A 169 -15.69 -23.84 22.66
C PRO A 169 -17.20 -23.90 22.43
N ARG A 170 -17.59 -24.30 21.21
CA ARG A 170 -18.95 -24.75 20.93
C ARG A 170 -19.16 -26.04 21.73
N ASP A 171 -19.91 -25.93 22.82
CA ASP A 171 -20.49 -27.07 23.51
C ASP A 171 -21.27 -27.93 22.50
N ALA A 172 -20.69 -29.08 22.16
CA ALA A 172 -21.41 -30.14 21.48
C ALA A 172 -22.41 -30.73 22.48
N ARG A 173 -23.66 -30.26 22.40
CA ARG A 173 -24.82 -30.90 23.02
C ARG A 173 -24.90 -32.35 22.53
N SER A 174 -24.58 -33.28 23.41
CA SER A 174 -25.07 -34.66 23.34
C SER A 174 -26.54 -34.62 23.80
N ILE A 175 -27.48 -34.86 22.88
CA ILE A 175 -28.86 -35.23 23.21
C ILE A 175 -28.94 -36.73 22.96
N GLY A 176 -29.33 -37.46 23.99
CA GLY A 176 -29.59 -38.91 23.94
C GLY A 176 -30.92 -39.26 23.29
#